data_AF-T1GIP7-F1
#
_entry.id   AF-T1GIP7-F1
#
_cell.length_a   1.000
_cell.length_b   1.000
_cell.length_c   1.000
_cell.angle_alpha   90.00
_cell.angle_beta   90.00
_cell.angle_gamma   90.00
#
_symmetry.space_group_name_H-M   'P 1'
#
loop_
_entity.id
_entity.type
_entity.pdbx_description
1 polymer ?
#
loop_
_entity_poly.entity_id
_entity_poly.type
_entity_poly.pdbx_seq_one_letter_code
_entity_poly.pdbx_strand_id
1 'polypeptide(L)'
;MDLYFDFGEQIYIQDLIGLKKINPNLKAIAVVVGHKKDTAKYTRVAADPKKRRNFIESAIALVQKLNFDGLDLDWEYPGTSLQDKANFDTWIKES
;
A
#
# COMPACT_ATOMS: atom_id res chain seq x y z
N MET A 1 15.78 -5.80 -13.80
CA MET A 1 16.31 -5.12 -12.60
C MET A 1 15.31 -5.39 -11.51
N ASP A 2 15.61 -6.50 -10.89
CA ASP A 2 14.80 -7.33 -10.02
C ASP A 2 14.90 -6.83 -8.60
N LEU A 3 13.75 -6.51 -8.00
CA LEU A 3 13.57 -6.54 -6.57
C LEU A 3 12.52 -7.62 -6.31
N TYR A 4 12.95 -8.86 -6.57
CA TYR A 4 12.28 -10.06 -6.13
C TYR A 4 12.64 -10.27 -4.65
N PHE A 5 11.67 -10.08 -3.76
CA PHE A 5 11.56 -10.96 -2.62
C PHE A 5 10.73 -12.17 -3.10
N ASP A 6 11.41 -13.12 -3.74
CA ASP A 6 10.82 -14.43 -4.04
C ASP A 6 10.92 -15.30 -2.79
N PHE A 7 9.82 -15.33 -2.07
CA PHE A 7 9.53 -16.33 -1.08
C PHE A 7 8.04 -16.63 -1.21
N GLY A 8 7.68 -17.63 -2.01
CA GLY A 8 6.38 -18.33 -2.03
C GLY A 8 5.21 -17.58 -1.40
N GLU A 9 4.75 -16.50 -2.06
CA GLU A 9 4.03 -15.36 -1.46
C GLU A 9 2.77 -15.72 -0.64
N GLN A 10 2.13 -16.86 -0.90
CA GLN A 10 0.95 -17.29 -0.14
C GLN A 10 1.27 -17.90 1.23
N ILE A 11 2.42 -18.56 1.38
CA ILE A 11 2.76 -19.28 2.61
C ILE A 11 3.15 -18.28 3.72
N TYR A 12 3.94 -17.25 3.41
CA TYR A 12 4.43 -16.29 4.41
C TYR A 12 3.36 -15.35 4.94
N ILE A 13 2.39 -14.92 4.11
CA ILE A 13 1.30 -14.07 4.59
C ILE A 13 0.43 -14.85 5.56
N GLN A 14 0.04 -16.08 5.24
CA GLN A 14 -0.80 -16.89 6.13
C GLN A 14 -0.08 -17.24 7.43
N ASP A 15 1.23 -17.49 7.40
CA ASP A 15 2.05 -17.72 8.60
C ASP A 15 2.13 -16.46 9.47
N LEU A 16 2.43 -15.30 8.86
CA LEU A 16 2.46 -14.00 9.56
C LEU A 16 1.11 -13.69 10.22
N ILE A 17 0.01 -13.83 9.48
CA ILE A 17 -1.34 -13.64 9.99
C ILE A 17 -1.67 -14.69 11.06
N GLY A 18 -1.16 -15.91 10.90
CA GLY A 18 -1.27 -17.00 11.88
C GLY A 18 -0.65 -16.67 13.24
N LEU A 19 0.41 -15.86 13.29
CA LEU A 19 1.03 -15.41 14.55
C LEU A 19 0.05 -14.64 15.45
N LYS A 20 -1.01 -14.04 14.89
CA LYS A 20 -2.08 -13.41 15.68
C LYS A 20 -2.81 -14.40 16.60
N LYS A 21 -2.83 -15.70 16.27
CA LYS A 21 -3.40 -16.73 17.14
C LYS A 21 -2.56 -16.95 18.40
N ILE A 22 -1.26 -16.69 18.31
CA ILE A 22 -0.32 -16.79 19.44
C ILE A 22 -0.34 -15.50 20.25
N ASN A 23 -0.33 -14.35 19.58
CA ASN A 23 -0.42 -13.04 20.21
C ASN A 23 -1.58 -12.24 19.59
N PRO A 24 -2.78 -12.25 20.20
CA PRO A 24 -3.93 -11.49 19.70
C PRO A 24 -3.72 -9.97 19.62
N ASN A 25 -2.71 -9.43 20.29
CA ASN A 25 -2.36 -8.01 20.24
C ASN A 25 -1.42 -7.67 19.07
N LEU A 26 -0.88 -8.67 18.35
CA LEU A 26 -0.04 -8.45 17.19
C LEU A 26 -0.85 -7.79 16.06
N LYS A 27 -0.28 -6.73 15.49
CA LYS A 27 -0.82 -6.03 14.33
C LYS A 27 0.07 -6.27 13.11
N ALA A 28 -0.57 -6.65 12.01
CA ALA A 28 0.10 -6.87 10.73
C ALA A 28 -0.39 -5.81 9.73
N ILE A 29 0.53 -5.08 9.12
CA ILE A 29 0.24 -4.01 8.15
C ILE A 29 0.81 -4.44 6.80
N ALA A 30 0.00 -4.33 5.74
CA ALA A 30 0.47 -4.56 4.38
C ALA A 30 1.16 -3.28 3.86
N VAL A 31 2.34 -3.40 3.26
CA VAL A 31 3.08 -2.23 2.75
C VAL A 31 3.04 -2.23 1.23
N VAL A 32 2.60 -1.11 0.64
CA VAL A 32 2.69 -0.85 -0.81
C VAL A 32 3.81 0.14 -1.04
N VAL A 33 4.92 -0.34 -1.57
CA VAL A 33 6.13 0.46 -1.80
C VAL A 33 6.15 1.01 -3.22
N GLY A 34 6.48 2.30 -3.34
CA GLY A 34 6.72 2.97 -4.60
C GLY A 34 8.14 3.49 -4.70
N HIS A 35 9.01 2.78 -5.41
CA HIS A 35 10.37 3.24 -5.68
C HIS A 35 10.43 4.30 -6.80
N LYS A 36 11.59 4.95 -6.97
CA LYS A 36 11.82 6.01 -7.98
C LYS A 36 11.34 5.69 -9.41
N LYS A 37 11.33 4.42 -9.82
CA LYS A 37 10.85 4.02 -11.16
C LYS A 37 9.33 4.03 -11.30
N ASP A 38 8.62 3.97 -10.18
CA ASP A 38 7.18 3.92 -10.11
C ASP A 38 6.55 5.29 -9.79
N THR A 39 7.35 6.32 -9.52
CA THR A 39 6.87 7.68 -9.22
C THR A 39 5.82 8.16 -10.22
N ALA A 40 6.01 7.91 -11.52
CA ALA A 40 5.05 8.29 -12.55
C ALA A 40 3.68 7.57 -12.41
N LYS A 41 3.64 6.34 -11.90
CA LYS A 41 2.39 5.62 -11.62
C LYS A 41 1.66 6.28 -10.44
N TYR A 42 2.37 6.54 -9.35
CA TYR A 42 1.80 7.16 -8.16
C TYR A 42 1.33 8.59 -8.42
N THR A 43 2.08 9.39 -9.19
CA THR A 43 1.64 10.70 -9.69
C THR A 43 0.31 10.60 -10.44
N ARG A 44 0.14 9.61 -11.34
CA ARG A 44 -1.12 9.43 -12.08
C ARG A 44 -2.28 9.03 -11.18
N VAL A 45 -2.04 8.22 -10.15
CA VAL A 45 -3.07 7.84 -9.19
C VAL A 45 -3.45 9.05 -8.34
N ALA A 46 -2.46 9.72 -7.72
CA ALA A 46 -2.67 10.88 -6.88
C ALA A 46 -3.41 12.01 -7.61
N ALA A 47 -3.12 12.24 -8.89
CA ALA A 47 -3.73 13.32 -9.68
C ALA A 47 -5.20 13.06 -10.12
N ASP A 48 -5.72 11.84 -9.99
CA ASP A 48 -7.04 11.48 -10.52
C ASP A 48 -7.95 10.91 -9.41
N PRO A 49 -9.04 11.62 -9.03
CA PRO A 49 -9.96 11.16 -7.99
C PRO A 49 -10.54 9.76 -8.22
N LYS A 50 -10.78 9.38 -9.48
CA LYS A 50 -11.29 8.03 -9.81
C LYS A 50 -10.21 6.98 -9.55
N LYS A 51 -8.95 7.28 -9.87
CA LYS A 51 -7.84 6.34 -9.62
C LYS A 51 -7.53 6.23 -8.13
N ARG A 52 -7.59 7.33 -7.37
CA ARG A 52 -7.47 7.30 -5.90
C ARG A 52 -8.53 6.42 -5.28
N ARG A 53 -9.81 6.63 -5.65
CA ARG A 53 -10.92 5.79 -5.18
C ARG A 53 -10.70 4.31 -5.50
N ASN A 54 -10.38 3.98 -6.74
CA ASN A 54 -10.12 2.60 -7.14
C ASN A 54 -8.98 1.96 -6.32
N PHE A 55 -7.91 2.73 -6.06
CA PHE A 55 -6.83 2.25 -5.21
C PHE A 55 -7.32 1.97 -3.78
N ILE A 56 -8.01 2.93 -3.15
CA ILE A 56 -8.53 2.81 -1.78
C ILE A 56 -9.45 1.59 -1.67
N GLU A 57 -10.41 1.43 -2.58
CA GLU A 57 -11.32 0.28 -2.60
C GLU A 57 -10.57 -1.05 -2.74
N SER A 58 -9.57 -1.10 -3.62
CA SER A 58 -8.76 -2.32 -3.80
C SER A 58 -7.88 -2.63 -2.58
N ALA A 59 -7.33 -1.60 -1.93
CA ALA A 59 -6.56 -1.69 -0.70
C ALA A 59 -7.40 -2.25 0.45
N ILE A 60 -8.60 -1.69 0.67
CA ILE A 60 -9.54 -2.16 1.69
C ILE A 60 -9.88 -3.64 1.45
N ALA A 61 -10.21 -3.99 0.20
CA ALA A 61 -10.56 -5.36 -0.15
C ALA A 61 -9.40 -6.34 0.12
N LEU A 62 -8.16 -5.94 -0.17
CA LEU A 62 -6.96 -6.75 0.10
C LEU A 62 -6.72 -6.93 1.60
N VAL A 63 -6.75 -5.84 2.37
CA VAL A 63 -6.56 -5.85 3.83
C VAL A 63 -7.58 -6.77 4.49
N GLN A 64 -8.85 -6.66 4.11
CA GLN A 64 -9.92 -7.52 4.62
C GLN A 64 -9.75 -8.98 4.20
N LYS A 65 -9.47 -9.24 2.91
CA LYS A 65 -9.33 -10.60 2.37
C LYS A 65 -8.18 -11.37 3.02
N LEU A 66 -7.08 -10.69 3.32
CA LEU A 66 -5.88 -11.30 3.88
C LEU A 66 -5.75 -11.08 5.40
N ASN A 67 -6.74 -10.46 6.04
CA ASN A 67 -6.78 -10.22 7.48
C ASN A 67 -5.60 -9.39 8.03
N PHE A 68 -5.12 -8.40 7.26
CA PHE A 68 -4.24 -7.35 7.77
C PHE A 68 -5.03 -6.36 8.62
N ASP A 69 -4.36 -5.64 9.52
CA ASP A 69 -4.95 -4.58 10.35
C ASP A 69 -4.89 -3.19 9.70
N GLY A 70 -4.15 -3.06 8.59
CA GLY A 70 -4.00 -1.79 7.89
C GLY A 70 -3.12 -1.92 6.67
N LEU A 71 -2.93 -0.78 6.00
CA LEU A 71 -2.04 -0.61 4.86
C LEU A 71 -1.13 0.60 5.10
N ASP A 72 0.12 0.45 4.71
CA ASP A 72 1.11 1.52 4.67
C ASP A 72 1.44 1.84 3.20
N LEU A 73 1.30 3.10 2.80
CA LEU A 73 1.58 3.57 1.45
C LEU A 73 2.92 4.31 1.46
N ASP A 74 3.98 3.60 1.10
CA ASP A 74 5.35 4.09 1.13
C ASP A 74 5.79 4.58 -0.26
N TRP A 75 5.30 5.76 -0.64
CA TRP A 75 5.71 6.42 -1.89
C TRP A 75 6.99 7.24 -1.66
N GLU A 76 8.11 6.82 -2.28
CA GLU A 76 9.40 7.49 -2.15
C GLU A 76 9.86 8.14 -3.47
N TYR A 77 9.66 9.45 -3.68
CA TYR A 77 8.98 10.42 -2.80
C TYR A 77 7.93 11.20 -3.59
N PRO A 78 6.77 11.54 -3.00
CA PRO A 78 5.90 12.58 -3.53
C PRO A 78 6.66 13.91 -3.49
N GLY A 79 6.67 14.65 -4.61
CA GLY A 79 7.34 15.95 -4.65
C GLY A 79 8.31 16.16 -5.80
N THR A 80 8.31 15.29 -6.82
CA THR A 80 8.90 15.66 -8.13
C THR A 80 8.23 16.90 -8.74
N SER A 81 7.00 17.22 -8.32
CA SER A 81 6.31 18.49 -8.57
C SER A 81 5.56 18.98 -7.32
N LEU A 82 5.32 20.30 -7.20
CA LEU A 82 4.47 20.87 -6.13
C LEU A 82 3.05 20.26 -6.14
N GLN A 83 2.57 19.85 -7.31
CA GLN A 83 1.25 19.25 -7.49
C GLN A 83 1.18 17.83 -6.89
N ASP A 84 2.26 17.05 -6.95
CA ASP A 84 2.30 15.70 -6.37
C ASP A 84 2.05 15.74 -4.87
N LYS A 85 2.62 16.73 -4.16
CA LYS A 85 2.42 16.89 -2.72
C LYS A 85 0.95 17.16 -2.39
N ALA A 86 0.33 18.14 -3.04
CA ALA A 86 -1.08 18.49 -2.80
C ALA A 86 -2.04 17.34 -3.16
N ASN A 87 -1.72 16.62 -4.25
CA ASN A 87 -2.48 15.45 -4.68
C ASN A 87 -2.33 14.28 -3.70
N PHE A 88 -1.13 14.05 -3.16
CA PHE A 88 -0.89 13.05 -2.13
C PHE A 88 -1.63 13.41 -0.84
N ASP A 89 -1.59 14.66 -0.40
CA ASP A 89 -2.35 15.14 0.77
C ASP A 89 -3.86 14.89 0.58
N THR A 90 -4.37 15.09 -0.63
CA THR A 90 -5.77 14.81 -0.95
C THR A 90 -6.07 13.32 -0.89
N TRP A 91 -5.18 12.49 -1.44
CA TRP A 91 -5.31 11.03 -1.42
C TRP A 91 -5.37 10.47 -0.01
N ILE A 92 -4.47 10.91 0.88
CA ILE A 92 -4.45 10.46 2.27
C ILE A 92 -5.73 10.89 3.02
N LYS A 93 -6.29 12.06 2.75
CA LYS A 93 -7.56 12.51 3.36
C LYS A 93 -8.79 11.71 2.91
N GLU A 94 -8.71 11.06 1.75
CA GLU A 94 -9.78 10.22 1.21
C GLU A 94 -9.69 8.76 1.69
N SER A 95 -8.55 8.34 2.24
CA SER A 95 -8.27 6.99 2.71
C SER A 95 -8.72 6.79 4.16
#